data_AF-A0A356YXT7-F1
#
_entry.id   AF-A0A356YXT7-F1
#
_cell.length_a   1.000
_cell.length_b   1.000
_cell.length_c   1.000
_cell.angle_alpha   90.00
_cell.angle_beta   90.00
_cell.angle_gamma   90.00
#
_symmetry.space_group_name_H-M   'P 1'
#
loop_
_entity.id
_entity.type
_entity.pdbx_description
1 polymer ?
#
loop_
_entity_poly.entity_id
_entity_poly.type
_entity_poly.pdbx_seq_one_letter_code
_entity_poly.pdbx_strand_id
1 'polypeptide(L)'
;MGYYDYQNGLIYRHLNQESGWDSHLKHCRDYIMKTVDLYKPDKVTVLGSGWLLELPIAEILEKTGKVCLIDIIHPPEVISQAGKISNVELIESDLTGGLIEEVWNKVHSYSVFSKPDSIEGIIIPEFKPESDPGMIISLNIITQLETMLVRYLKRKARIGEEEMSRFRKTVQNRHIDFISKHRSMLITDCEEIITKRSGEVNKTSTLLAAIPSFKDKEEWTWNFDSKGADYYSSRSVMRVLAVTL
;
A
#
# COMPACT_ATOMS: atom_id res chain seq x y z
N MET A 1 -12.50 -10.95 2.37
CA MET A 1 -12.26 -10.62 0.94
C MET A 1 -10.93 -11.17 0.39
N GLY A 2 -10.17 -12.04 1.08
CA GLY A 2 -8.96 -12.68 0.52
C GLY A 2 -7.65 -11.91 0.72
N TYR A 3 -7.55 -11.10 1.78
CA TYR A 3 -6.36 -10.28 2.05
C TYR A 3 -5.11 -11.12 2.41
N TYR A 4 -5.29 -12.25 3.10
CA TYR A 4 -4.20 -13.18 3.42
C TYR A 4 -3.53 -13.75 2.15
N ASP A 5 -4.33 -14.24 1.21
CA ASP A 5 -3.84 -14.78 -0.07
C ASP A 5 -3.10 -13.69 -0.88
N TYR A 6 -3.59 -12.45 -0.83
CA TYR A 6 -2.97 -11.32 -1.51
C TYR A 6 -1.57 -11.01 -0.95
N GLN A 7 -1.42 -10.93 0.39
CA GLN A 7 -0.12 -10.71 1.03
C GLN A 7 0.87 -11.85 0.78
N ASN A 8 0.41 -13.11 0.81
CA ASN A 8 1.27 -14.27 0.50
C ASN A 8 1.81 -14.24 -0.93
N GLY A 9 1.01 -13.74 -1.88
CA GLY A 9 1.45 -13.56 -3.26
C GLY A 9 2.68 -12.64 -3.37
N LEU A 10 2.79 -11.61 -2.53
CA LEU A 10 3.95 -10.69 -2.53
C LEU A 10 5.24 -11.39 -2.07
N ILE A 11 5.19 -12.20 -1.00
CA ILE A 11 6.37 -12.96 -0.55
C ILE A 11 6.80 -14.00 -1.56
N TYR A 12 5.84 -14.75 -2.11
CA TYR A 12 6.17 -15.75 -3.11
C TYR A 12 6.87 -15.10 -4.33
N ARG A 13 6.40 -13.92 -4.76
CA ARG A 13 7.08 -13.15 -5.79
C ARG A 13 8.50 -12.77 -5.36
N HIS A 14 8.67 -12.16 -4.19
CA HIS A 14 9.99 -11.77 -3.69
C HIS A 14 10.99 -12.94 -3.72
N LEU A 15 10.60 -14.09 -3.17
CA LEU A 15 11.44 -15.29 -3.11
C LEU A 15 11.84 -15.79 -4.51
N ASN A 16 10.96 -15.64 -5.50
CA ASN A 16 11.24 -16.07 -6.87
C ASN A 16 12.14 -15.11 -7.67
N GLN A 17 12.32 -13.86 -7.22
CA GLN A 17 13.09 -12.87 -7.98
C GLN A 17 14.61 -12.93 -7.75
N GLU A 18 15.15 -13.82 -6.91
CA GLU A 18 16.61 -14.04 -6.71
C GLU A 18 17.42 -12.73 -6.73
N SER A 19 17.13 -11.82 -5.78
CA SER A 19 17.71 -10.46 -5.67
C SER A 19 17.17 -9.36 -6.58
N GLY A 20 16.19 -9.64 -7.45
CA GLY A 20 15.57 -8.62 -8.31
C GLY A 20 14.95 -7.42 -7.56
N TRP A 21 14.64 -7.59 -6.27
CA TRP A 21 14.07 -6.55 -5.41
C TRP A 21 15.12 -5.78 -4.59
N ASP A 22 16.38 -6.21 -4.54
CA ASP A 22 17.37 -5.67 -3.60
C ASP A 22 17.61 -4.18 -3.77
N SER A 23 17.67 -3.70 -5.03
CA SER A 23 17.77 -2.27 -5.32
C SER A 23 16.56 -1.49 -4.81
N HIS A 24 15.35 -2.02 -4.98
CA HIS A 24 14.13 -1.38 -4.48
C HIS A 24 14.11 -1.36 -2.95
N LEU A 25 14.43 -2.48 -2.28
CA LEU A 25 14.52 -2.55 -0.81
C LEU A 25 15.55 -1.56 -0.26
N LYS A 26 16.70 -1.42 -0.94
CA LYS A 26 17.72 -0.45 -0.56
C LYS A 26 17.20 0.99 -0.66
N HIS A 27 16.58 1.36 -1.78
CA HIS A 27 16.01 2.70 -1.95
C HIS A 27 14.93 3.02 -0.89
N CYS A 28 14.04 2.07 -0.59
CA CYS A 28 13.06 2.25 0.48
C CYS A 28 13.74 2.52 1.83
N ARG A 29 14.68 1.67 2.23
CA ARG A 29 15.38 1.79 3.53
C ARG A 29 16.18 3.09 3.62
N ASP A 30 16.95 3.44 2.59
CA ASP A 30 17.73 4.69 2.56
C ASP A 30 16.82 5.91 2.73
N TYR A 31 15.71 5.95 1.98
CA TYR A 31 14.77 7.07 2.01
C TYR A 31 14.04 7.19 3.36
N ILE A 32 13.65 6.06 3.95
CA ILE A 32 13.07 6.00 5.29
C ILE A 32 14.04 6.59 6.32
N MET A 33 15.30 6.13 6.33
CA MET A 33 16.30 6.59 7.30
C MET A 33 16.64 8.06 7.11
N LYS A 34 16.77 8.53 5.86
CA LYS A 34 16.93 9.96 5.53
C LYS A 34 15.81 10.80 6.15
N THR A 35 14.57 10.34 6.08
CA THR A 35 13.41 11.08 6.61
C THR A 35 13.36 11.03 8.14
N VAL A 36 13.64 9.87 8.75
CA VAL A 36 13.73 9.72 10.20
C VAL A 36 14.84 10.63 10.78
N ASP A 37 15.99 10.71 10.12
CA ASP A 37 17.09 11.59 10.52
C ASP A 37 16.75 13.08 10.40
N LEU A 38 15.95 13.44 9.38
CA LEU A 38 15.45 14.80 9.18
C LEU A 38 14.46 15.22 10.28
N TYR A 39 13.48 14.37 10.58
CA TYR A 39 12.38 14.71 11.49
C TYR A 39 12.64 14.39 12.95
N LYS A 40 13.57 13.49 13.24
CA LYS A 40 13.93 13.02 14.59
C LYS A 40 12.70 12.73 15.46
N PRO A 41 11.78 11.86 15.00
CA PRO A 41 10.51 11.65 15.69
C PRO A 41 10.67 10.81 16.96
N ASP A 42 9.88 11.10 17.99
CA ASP A 42 9.80 10.25 19.18
C ASP A 42 9.02 8.94 18.90
N LYS A 43 8.06 9.00 17.97
CA LYS A 43 7.20 7.87 17.54
C LYS A 43 7.09 7.83 16.02
N VAL A 44 7.22 6.63 15.45
CA VAL A 44 6.98 6.34 14.03
C VAL A 44 5.80 5.38 13.90
N THR A 45 4.86 5.69 13.02
CA THR A 45 3.76 4.80 12.63
C THR A 45 3.90 4.43 11.17
N VAL A 46 3.99 3.12 10.88
CA VAL A 46 4.11 2.57 9.52
C VAL A 46 2.76 2.03 9.09
N LEU A 47 2.22 2.55 8.00
CA LEU A 47 0.96 2.10 7.38
C LEU A 47 1.30 1.17 6.21
N GLY A 48 0.79 -0.05 6.25
CA GLY A 48 1.17 -1.11 5.31
C GLY A 48 2.51 -1.75 5.67
N SER A 49 2.70 -2.09 6.96
CA SER A 49 3.94 -2.73 7.44
C SER A 49 4.21 -4.08 6.78
N GLY A 50 3.16 -4.85 6.43
CA GLY A 50 3.24 -6.12 5.75
C GLY A 50 4.32 -7.05 6.32
N TRP A 51 5.22 -7.52 5.45
CA TRP A 51 6.33 -8.42 5.79
C TRP A 51 7.59 -7.72 6.29
N LEU A 52 7.55 -6.39 6.49
CA LEU A 52 8.68 -5.57 6.92
C LEU A 52 9.90 -5.59 5.98
N LEU A 53 9.76 -6.07 4.74
CA LEU A 53 10.88 -6.19 3.80
C LEU A 53 11.55 -4.84 3.53
N GLU A 54 10.76 -3.79 3.32
CA GLU A 54 11.25 -2.45 2.99
C GLU A 54 11.63 -1.63 4.24
N LEU A 55 11.27 -2.10 5.44
CA LEU A 55 11.34 -1.32 6.68
C LEU A 55 12.62 -1.64 7.49
N PRO A 56 13.53 -0.68 7.70
CA PRO A 56 14.70 -0.85 8.57
C PRO A 56 14.32 -0.69 10.05
N ILE A 57 13.55 -1.64 10.60
CA ILE A 57 12.93 -1.50 11.93
C ILE A 57 13.96 -1.33 13.06
N ALA A 58 15.09 -2.03 13.00
CA ALA A 58 16.11 -1.95 14.04
C ALA A 58 16.74 -0.56 14.08
N GLU A 59 17.08 -0.02 12.92
CA GLU A 59 17.70 1.29 12.76
C GLU A 59 16.73 2.44 13.15
N ILE A 60 15.42 2.26 12.90
CA ILE A 60 14.40 3.21 13.37
C ILE A 60 14.31 3.19 14.90
N LEU A 61 14.35 2.01 15.52
CA LEU A 61 14.28 1.87 16.99
C LEU A 61 15.49 2.47 17.71
N GLU A 62 16.66 2.51 17.07
CA GLU A 62 17.83 3.20 17.63
C GLU A 62 17.67 4.73 17.68
N LYS A 63 16.78 5.28 16.86
CA LYS A 63 16.58 6.73 16.69
C LYS A 63 15.26 7.24 17.25
N THR A 64 14.36 6.35 17.64
CA THR A 64 12.97 6.67 18.02
C THR A 64 12.57 5.88 19.26
N GLY A 65 11.64 6.42 20.05
CA GLY A 65 11.19 5.77 21.29
C GLY A 65 10.17 4.65 21.05
N LYS A 66 9.35 4.76 20.01
CA LYS A 66 8.27 3.80 19.71
C LYS A 66 8.01 3.65 18.22
N VAL A 67 7.80 2.41 17.79
CA VAL A 67 7.36 2.08 16.42
C VAL A 67 5.99 1.40 16.48
N CYS A 68 5.03 1.91 15.71
CA CYS A 68 3.71 1.32 15.54
C CYS A 68 3.60 0.79 14.10
N LEU A 69 3.28 -0.49 13.94
CA LEU A 69 3.11 -1.15 12.65
C LEU A 69 1.63 -1.42 12.45
N ILE A 70 1.05 -0.85 11.41
CA ILE A 70 -0.37 -0.98 11.09
C ILE A 70 -0.52 -1.65 9.72
N ASP A 71 -1.23 -2.76 9.71
CA ASP A 71 -1.65 -3.46 8.50
C ASP A 71 -3.04 -4.05 8.73
N ILE A 72 -3.73 -4.45 7.67
CA ILE A 72 -4.99 -5.18 7.82
C ILE A 72 -4.75 -6.59 8.39
N ILE A 73 -3.59 -7.19 8.09
CA ILE A 73 -3.15 -8.49 8.58
C ILE A 73 -1.63 -8.46 8.75
N HIS A 74 -1.11 -8.96 9.87
CA HIS A 74 0.32 -9.17 10.03
C HIS A 74 0.70 -10.64 9.77
N PRO A 75 1.77 -10.92 9.01
CA PRO A 75 2.28 -12.27 8.85
C PRO A 75 2.66 -12.91 10.20
N PRO A 76 2.42 -14.23 10.40
CA PRO A 76 2.76 -14.92 11.65
C PRO A 76 4.23 -14.75 12.08
N GLU A 77 5.15 -14.72 11.11
CA GLU A 77 6.57 -14.49 11.33
C GLU A 77 6.84 -13.08 11.87
N VAL A 78 6.15 -12.07 11.33
CA VAL A 78 6.22 -10.67 11.80
C VAL A 78 5.69 -10.57 13.22
N ILE A 79 4.56 -11.20 13.52
CA ILE A 79 3.99 -11.23 14.88
C ILE A 79 5.00 -11.85 15.86
N SER A 80 5.60 -12.99 15.50
CA SER A 80 6.55 -13.71 16.37
C SER A 80 7.86 -12.95 16.60
N GLN A 81 8.32 -12.17 15.62
CA GLN A 81 9.59 -11.45 15.70
C GLN A 81 9.41 -10.04 16.27
N ALA A 82 8.58 -9.22 15.62
CA ALA A 82 8.39 -7.82 15.99
C ALA A 82 7.56 -7.65 17.26
N GLY A 83 6.57 -8.53 17.49
CA GLY A 83 5.70 -8.45 18.68
C GLY A 83 6.40 -8.73 20.02
N LYS A 84 7.65 -9.20 20.00
CA LYS A 84 8.48 -9.40 21.21
C LYS A 84 9.30 -8.17 21.59
N ILE A 85 9.37 -7.17 20.71
CA ILE A 85 10.16 -5.95 20.94
C ILE A 85 9.30 -4.98 21.75
N SER A 86 9.75 -4.59 22.94
CA SER A 86 8.95 -3.78 23.87
C SER A 86 8.47 -2.44 23.31
N ASN A 87 9.25 -1.87 22.39
CA ASN A 87 8.98 -0.57 21.79
C ASN A 87 8.29 -0.67 20.42
N VAL A 88 7.85 -1.87 20.04
CA VAL A 88 7.09 -2.13 18.81
C VAL A 88 5.66 -2.54 19.17
N GLU A 89 4.71 -1.89 18.53
CA GLU A 89 3.29 -2.21 18.64
C GLU A 89 2.77 -2.68 17.28
N LEU A 90 2.07 -3.81 17.25
CA LEU A 90 1.40 -4.34 16.07
C LEU A 90 -0.09 -4.05 16.19
N ILE A 91 -0.66 -3.34 15.22
CA ILE A 91 -2.09 -3.00 15.19
C ILE A 91 -2.69 -3.53 13.90
N GLU A 92 -3.63 -4.47 14.02
CA GLU A 92 -4.44 -4.89 12.89
C GLU A 92 -5.61 -3.91 12.69
N SER A 93 -5.62 -3.19 11.56
CA SER A 93 -6.63 -2.17 11.31
C SER A 93 -6.92 -1.98 9.82
N ASP A 94 -8.17 -1.67 9.51
CA ASP A 94 -8.58 -1.23 8.17
C ASP A 94 -8.11 0.20 7.91
N LEU A 95 -7.01 0.33 7.16
CA LEU A 95 -6.43 1.61 6.73
C LEU A 95 -7.33 2.40 5.76
N THR A 96 -8.41 1.80 5.27
CA THR A 96 -9.44 2.53 4.51
C THR A 96 -10.47 3.22 5.40
N GLY A 97 -10.36 3.09 6.73
CA GLY A 97 -11.22 3.76 7.70
C GLY A 97 -12.61 3.15 7.86
N GLY A 98 -12.80 1.87 7.48
CA GLY A 98 -14.09 1.18 7.52
C GLY A 98 -14.78 1.03 6.16
N LEU A 99 -14.10 1.40 5.05
CA LEU A 99 -14.66 1.26 3.71
C LEU A 99 -14.96 -0.21 3.37
N ILE A 100 -14.19 -1.15 3.93
CA ILE A 100 -14.41 -2.58 3.70
C ILE A 100 -15.82 -2.99 4.16
N GLU A 101 -16.19 -2.56 5.36
CA GLU A 101 -17.50 -2.81 5.95
C GLU A 101 -18.60 -2.08 5.18
N GLU A 102 -18.39 -0.80 4.83
CA GLU A 102 -19.34 -0.01 4.04
C GLU A 102 -19.65 -0.67 2.69
N VAL A 103 -18.61 -1.07 1.94
CA VAL A 103 -18.77 -1.77 0.66
C VAL A 103 -19.52 -3.08 0.86
N TRP A 104 -19.15 -3.87 1.88
CA TRP A 104 -19.83 -5.12 2.17
C TRP A 104 -21.33 -4.91 2.42
N ASN A 105 -21.68 -3.99 3.32
CA ASN A 105 -23.06 -3.72 3.70
C ASN A 105 -23.91 -3.23 2.51
N LYS A 106 -23.31 -2.43 1.61
CA LYS A 106 -24.01 -1.89 0.45
C LYS A 106 -24.25 -2.91 -0.66
N VAL A 107 -23.31 -3.81 -0.92
CA VAL A 107 -23.38 -4.68 -2.12
C VAL A 107 -23.53 -6.17 -1.86
N HIS A 108 -23.34 -6.65 -0.63
CA HIS A 108 -23.30 -8.09 -0.36
C HIS A 108 -24.62 -8.81 -0.65
N SER A 109 -25.75 -8.18 -0.31
CA SER A 109 -27.11 -8.73 -0.47
C SER A 109 -27.55 -8.92 -1.92
N TYR A 110 -26.91 -8.23 -2.87
CA TYR A 110 -27.23 -8.40 -4.28
C TYR A 110 -26.75 -9.74 -4.82
N SER A 111 -27.64 -10.38 -5.58
CA SER A 111 -27.35 -11.63 -6.28
C SER A 111 -26.54 -11.36 -7.55
N VAL A 112 -25.97 -12.40 -8.14
CA VAL A 112 -25.27 -12.29 -9.44
C VAL A 112 -26.20 -11.88 -10.59
N PHE A 113 -27.51 -12.08 -10.45
CA PHE A 113 -28.53 -11.74 -11.44
C PHE A 113 -29.14 -10.35 -11.26
N SER A 114 -29.00 -9.77 -10.06
CA SER A 114 -29.57 -8.48 -9.68
C SER A 114 -28.50 -7.54 -9.14
N LYS A 115 -27.43 -7.34 -9.91
CA LYS A 115 -26.32 -6.48 -9.52
C LYS A 115 -26.72 -5.00 -9.59
N PRO A 116 -26.28 -4.15 -8.65
CA PRO A 116 -26.45 -2.72 -8.77
C PRO A 116 -25.63 -2.19 -9.94
N ASP A 117 -26.17 -1.20 -10.65
CA ASP A 117 -25.53 -0.55 -11.79
C ASP A 117 -24.72 0.70 -11.39
N SER A 118 -24.72 1.05 -10.10
CA SER A 118 -23.93 2.15 -9.53
C SER A 118 -23.48 1.83 -8.10
N ILE A 119 -22.37 2.45 -7.69
CA ILE A 119 -21.83 2.48 -6.32
C ILE A 119 -21.95 3.88 -5.71
N GLU A 120 -22.75 4.76 -6.32
CA GLU A 120 -23.10 6.05 -5.74
C GLU A 120 -23.76 5.84 -4.37
N GLY A 121 -23.25 6.54 -3.36
CA GLY A 121 -23.69 6.40 -1.97
C GLY A 121 -22.85 5.46 -1.09
N ILE A 122 -21.80 4.83 -1.63
CA ILE A 122 -20.72 4.27 -0.80
C ILE A 122 -19.94 5.44 -0.18
N ILE A 123 -19.91 5.51 1.14
CA ILE A 123 -19.14 6.52 1.86
C ILE A 123 -17.69 6.05 1.93
N ILE A 124 -16.75 6.90 1.50
CA ILE A 124 -15.32 6.62 1.63
C ILE A 124 -14.78 7.42 2.82
N PRO A 125 -14.67 6.78 4.00
CA PRO A 125 -14.18 7.45 5.19
C PRO A 125 -12.69 7.76 5.09
N GLU A 126 -12.25 8.65 5.97
CA GLU A 126 -10.83 8.87 6.23
C GLU A 126 -10.40 7.96 7.39
N PHE A 127 -9.19 7.41 7.32
CA PHE A 127 -8.62 6.64 8.42
C PHE A 127 -8.40 7.51 9.66
N LYS A 128 -8.65 6.96 10.84
CA LYS A 128 -8.48 7.65 12.13
C LYS A 128 -7.68 6.75 13.08
N PRO A 129 -6.45 7.13 13.44
CA PRO A 129 -5.68 6.37 14.42
C PRO A 129 -6.28 6.55 15.82
N GLU A 130 -6.12 5.53 16.68
CA GLU A 130 -6.63 5.55 18.06
C GLU A 130 -5.86 6.53 18.97
N SER A 131 -4.64 6.91 18.58
CA SER A 131 -3.75 7.82 19.31
C SER A 131 -2.94 8.68 18.34
N ASP A 132 -2.20 9.67 18.85
CA ASP A 132 -1.28 10.47 18.03
C ASP A 132 -0.29 9.54 17.29
N PRO A 133 -0.30 9.51 15.95
CA PRO A 133 0.55 8.61 15.18
C PRO A 133 2.03 9.03 15.18
N GLY A 134 2.37 10.25 15.62
CA GLY A 134 3.72 10.77 15.48
C GLY A 134 4.08 11.00 14.01
N MET A 135 5.26 10.56 13.59
CA MET A 135 5.65 10.57 12.18
C MET A 135 5.04 9.37 11.45
N ILE A 136 4.43 9.59 10.28
CA ILE A 136 3.81 8.54 9.48
C ILE A 136 4.71 8.12 8.33
N ILE A 137 4.87 6.81 8.14
CA ILE A 137 5.44 6.20 6.93
C ILE A 137 4.32 5.45 6.23
N SER A 138 3.84 5.96 5.09
CA SER A 138 2.95 5.19 4.22
C SER A 138 3.80 4.34 3.29
N LEU A 139 3.90 3.03 3.58
CA LEU A 139 4.84 2.12 2.95
C LEU A 139 4.15 1.29 1.88
N ASN A 140 4.19 1.80 0.64
CA ASN A 140 3.75 1.11 -0.58
C ASN A 140 2.33 0.51 -0.53
N ILE A 141 1.43 1.11 0.26
CA ILE A 141 0.09 0.58 0.56
C ILE A 141 -1.05 1.28 -0.18
N ILE A 142 -0.85 2.54 -0.60
CA ILE A 142 -1.94 3.41 -1.07
C ILE A 142 -2.69 2.84 -2.29
N THR A 143 -1.98 2.23 -3.25
CA THR A 143 -2.54 1.57 -4.45
C THR A 143 -3.18 0.21 -4.13
N GLN A 144 -2.86 -0.35 -2.97
CA GLN A 144 -3.39 -1.64 -2.49
C GLN A 144 -4.70 -1.46 -1.72
N LEU A 145 -4.92 -0.30 -1.11
CA LEU A 145 -6.11 0.03 -0.32
C LEU A 145 -7.41 -0.26 -1.07
N GLU A 146 -7.47 0.08 -2.37
CA GLU A 146 -8.67 -0.16 -3.17
C GLU A 146 -8.69 -1.52 -3.90
N THR A 147 -7.56 -2.23 -3.99
CA THR A 147 -7.41 -3.39 -4.90
C THR A 147 -8.43 -4.50 -4.63
N MET A 148 -8.58 -4.92 -3.37
CA MET A 148 -9.51 -5.99 -3.02
C MET A 148 -10.98 -5.56 -3.09
N LEU A 149 -11.24 -4.28 -2.83
CA LEU A 149 -12.58 -3.68 -2.94
C LEU A 149 -13.02 -3.60 -4.40
N VAL A 150 -12.16 -3.10 -5.29
CA VAL A 150 -12.40 -3.10 -6.74
C VAL A 150 -12.66 -4.51 -7.24
N ARG A 151 -11.85 -5.50 -6.84
CA ARG A 151 -12.05 -6.90 -7.22
C ARG A 151 -13.38 -7.45 -6.71
N TYR A 152 -13.84 -7.04 -5.54
CA TYR A 152 -15.14 -7.42 -4.98
C TYR A 152 -16.29 -6.76 -5.74
N LEU A 153 -16.21 -5.44 -5.97
CA LEU A 153 -17.19 -4.65 -6.70
C LEU A 153 -17.36 -5.12 -8.15
N LYS A 154 -16.28 -5.42 -8.88
CA LYS A 154 -16.35 -5.99 -10.24
C LYS A 154 -17.12 -7.32 -10.31
N ARG A 155 -17.12 -8.10 -9.21
CA ARG A 155 -17.92 -9.34 -9.12
C ARG A 155 -19.37 -9.07 -8.73
N LYS A 156 -19.63 -8.08 -7.88
CA LYS A 156 -20.93 -7.85 -7.24
C LYS A 156 -21.78 -6.75 -7.86
N ALA A 157 -21.20 -5.85 -8.65
CA ALA A 157 -21.85 -4.71 -9.27
C ALA A 157 -21.52 -4.62 -10.78
N ARG A 158 -22.33 -3.90 -11.55
CA ARG A 158 -22.13 -3.63 -12.98
C ARG A 158 -21.71 -2.17 -13.15
N ILE A 159 -20.48 -1.88 -12.76
CA ILE A 159 -19.95 -0.52 -12.70
C ILE A 159 -19.11 -0.23 -13.92
N GLY A 160 -19.32 0.93 -14.56
CA GLY A 160 -18.50 1.41 -15.65
C GLY A 160 -17.07 1.76 -15.20
N GLU A 161 -16.10 1.69 -16.10
CA GLU A 161 -14.69 1.95 -15.76
C GLU A 161 -14.44 3.38 -15.26
N GLU A 162 -15.21 4.38 -15.71
CA GLU A 162 -15.11 5.76 -15.20
C GLU A 162 -15.53 5.89 -13.73
N GLU A 163 -16.65 5.28 -13.35
CA GLU A 163 -17.12 5.27 -11.95
C GLU A 163 -16.16 4.47 -11.06
N MET A 164 -15.65 3.34 -11.56
CA MET A 164 -14.61 2.58 -10.88
C MET A 164 -13.34 3.42 -10.69
N SER A 165 -12.89 4.14 -11.72
CA SER A 165 -11.71 5.02 -11.64
C SER A 165 -11.91 6.14 -10.61
N ARG A 166 -13.10 6.77 -10.58
CA ARG A 166 -13.46 7.77 -9.54
C ARG A 166 -13.43 7.18 -8.14
N PHE A 167 -13.97 5.98 -7.94
CA PHE A 167 -13.92 5.27 -6.66
C PHE A 167 -12.47 5.07 -6.21
N ARG A 168 -11.64 4.46 -7.06
CA ARG A 168 -10.21 4.22 -6.78
C ARG A 168 -9.47 5.50 -6.40
N LYS A 169 -9.61 6.54 -7.22
CA LYS A 169 -9.00 7.84 -6.97
C LYS A 169 -9.45 8.47 -5.65
N THR A 170 -10.73 8.31 -5.29
CA THR A 170 -11.26 8.85 -4.03
C THR A 170 -10.69 8.13 -2.81
N VAL A 171 -10.53 6.80 -2.87
CA VAL A 171 -9.86 6.03 -1.80
C VAL A 171 -8.42 6.53 -1.60
N GLN A 172 -7.66 6.65 -2.69
CA GLN A 172 -6.29 7.15 -2.64
C GLN A 172 -6.21 8.59 -2.11
N ASN A 173 -7.11 9.48 -2.55
CA ASN A 173 -7.17 10.86 -2.04
C ASN A 173 -7.46 10.91 -0.53
N ARG A 174 -8.35 10.07 0.00
CA ARG A 174 -8.62 10.03 1.46
C ARG A 174 -7.39 9.64 2.26
N HIS A 175 -6.60 8.70 1.75
CA HIS A 175 -5.33 8.33 2.38
C HIS A 175 -4.32 9.49 2.34
N ILE A 176 -4.19 10.16 1.20
CA ILE A 176 -3.32 11.35 1.06
C ILE A 176 -3.77 12.48 2.00
N ASP A 177 -5.07 12.77 2.06
CA ASP A 177 -5.65 13.78 2.94
C ASP A 177 -5.27 13.49 4.40
N PHE A 178 -5.37 12.23 4.83
CA PHE A 178 -4.97 11.79 6.16
C PHE A 178 -3.47 12.03 6.42
N ILE A 179 -2.58 11.43 5.62
CA ILE A 179 -1.14 11.49 5.90
C ILE A 179 -0.57 12.91 5.79
N SER A 180 -1.19 13.78 4.99
CA SER A 180 -0.78 15.18 4.81
C SER A 180 -1.03 16.05 6.05
N LYS A 181 -1.82 15.58 7.02
CA LYS A 181 -2.06 16.27 8.30
C LYS A 181 -0.94 16.07 9.31
N HIS A 182 0.01 15.19 9.01
CA HIS A 182 1.09 14.78 9.90
C HIS A 182 2.45 15.00 9.25
N ARG A 183 3.53 14.98 10.05
CA ARG A 183 4.87 14.78 9.50
C ARG A 183 4.88 13.40 8.88
N SER A 184 5.00 13.31 7.56
CA SER A 184 4.85 12.03 6.90
C SER A 184 5.77 11.87 5.71
N MET A 185 5.90 10.63 5.29
CA MET A 185 6.46 10.26 4.01
C MET A 185 5.59 9.19 3.35
N LEU A 186 5.64 9.18 2.02
CA LEU A 186 4.94 8.22 1.19
C LEU A 186 5.96 7.54 0.29
N ILE A 187 5.99 6.22 0.30
CA ILE A 187 6.59 5.40 -0.76
C ILE A 187 5.43 4.72 -1.46
N THR A 188 5.37 4.80 -2.78
CA THR A 188 4.29 4.18 -3.57
C THR A 188 4.77 3.85 -4.97
N ASP A 189 4.30 2.73 -5.52
CA ASP A 189 4.29 2.55 -6.97
C ASP A 189 3.31 3.56 -7.61
N CYS A 190 3.67 4.11 -8.78
CA CYS A 190 2.86 5.10 -9.49
C CYS A 190 2.48 4.69 -10.92
N GLU A 191 3.25 3.78 -11.51
CA GLU A 191 3.01 3.24 -12.84
C GLU A 191 3.53 1.79 -12.91
N GLU A 192 2.73 0.89 -13.46
CA GLU A 192 3.16 -0.45 -13.84
C GLU A 192 3.46 -0.48 -15.36
N ILE A 193 4.63 -1.01 -15.71
CA ILE A 193 5.09 -1.20 -17.08
C ILE A 193 5.23 -2.69 -17.33
N ILE A 194 4.37 -3.23 -18.18
CA ILE A 194 4.37 -4.64 -18.60
C ILE A 194 4.93 -4.74 -20.02
N THR A 195 6.04 -5.44 -20.16
CA THR A 195 6.67 -5.73 -21.46
C THR A 195 6.43 -7.20 -21.82
N LYS A 196 5.63 -7.45 -22.86
CA LYS A 196 5.34 -8.80 -23.38
C LYS A 196 6.56 -9.36 -24.13
N ARG A 197 6.60 -10.68 -24.36
CA ARG A 197 7.61 -11.33 -25.22
C ARG A 197 7.71 -10.74 -26.63
N SER A 198 6.61 -10.23 -27.17
CA SER A 198 6.56 -9.57 -28.48
C SER A 198 7.32 -8.23 -28.52
N GLY A 199 7.74 -7.71 -27.36
CA GLY A 199 8.28 -6.35 -27.21
C GLY A 199 7.20 -5.28 -27.02
N GLU A 200 5.92 -5.65 -27.06
CA GLU A 200 4.81 -4.73 -26.78
C GLU A 200 4.85 -4.27 -25.31
N VAL A 201 4.79 -2.95 -25.11
CA VAL A 201 4.83 -2.33 -23.78
C VAL A 201 3.47 -1.73 -23.47
N ASN A 202 2.88 -2.15 -22.34
CA ASN A 202 1.68 -1.57 -21.78
C ASN A 202 2.04 -0.82 -20.49
N LYS A 203 1.56 0.42 -20.37
CA LYS A 203 1.75 1.26 -19.19
C LYS A 203 0.42 1.54 -18.52
N THR A 204 0.35 1.32 -17.22
CA THR A 204 -0.86 1.55 -16.43
C THR A 204 -0.51 2.40 -15.22
N SER A 205 -1.18 3.55 -15.07
CA SER A 205 -1.06 4.37 -13.86
C SER A 205 -1.73 3.66 -12.69
N THR A 206 -0.97 3.42 -11.62
CA THR A 206 -1.46 2.78 -10.39
C THR A 206 -1.89 3.84 -9.37
N LEU A 207 -1.11 4.92 -9.26
CA LEU A 207 -1.44 6.11 -8.48
C LEU A 207 -2.27 7.10 -9.31
N LEU A 208 -3.54 7.24 -8.96
CA LEU A 208 -4.51 8.14 -9.59
C LEU A 208 -4.69 9.46 -8.83
N ALA A 209 -4.36 9.47 -7.54
CA ALA A 209 -4.40 10.65 -6.69
C ALA A 209 -3.23 11.60 -7.00
N ALA A 210 -3.45 12.89 -6.79
CA ALA A 210 -2.39 13.88 -6.93
C ALA A 210 -1.51 13.87 -5.69
N ILE A 211 -0.19 13.89 -5.90
CA ILE A 211 0.77 14.04 -4.81
C ILE A 211 0.74 15.49 -4.31
N PRO A 212 0.62 15.72 -2.99
CA PRO A 212 0.62 17.06 -2.41
C PRO A 212 2.02 17.70 -2.49
N SER A 213 2.15 18.94 -2.01
CA SER A 213 3.47 19.58 -1.93
C SER A 213 4.41 18.75 -1.05
N PHE A 214 5.63 18.53 -1.55
CA PHE A 214 6.66 17.73 -0.90
C PHE A 214 7.93 18.56 -0.69
N LYS A 215 8.69 18.22 0.36
CA LYS A 215 9.98 18.83 0.69
C LYS A 215 11.14 18.16 -0.03
N ASP A 216 10.99 16.88 -0.28
CA ASP A 216 11.99 16.02 -0.90
C ASP A 216 11.28 14.92 -1.68
N LYS A 217 11.95 14.44 -2.74
CA LYS A 217 11.40 13.49 -3.69
C LYS A 217 12.51 12.63 -4.28
N GLU A 218 12.26 11.33 -4.35
CA GLU A 218 13.08 10.38 -5.08
C GLU A 218 12.21 9.46 -5.94
N GLU A 219 12.75 9.01 -7.07
CA GLU A 219 12.09 8.06 -7.96
C GLU A 219 13.07 6.96 -8.36
N TRP A 220 12.58 5.72 -8.42
CA TRP A 220 13.36 4.60 -8.92
C TRP A 220 12.48 3.57 -9.61
N THR A 221 13.14 2.57 -10.18
CA THR A 221 12.51 1.45 -10.88
C THR A 221 12.60 0.20 -10.04
N TRP A 222 11.46 -0.43 -9.77
CA TRP A 222 11.38 -1.72 -9.11
C TRP A 222 11.13 -2.82 -10.13
N ASN A 223 12.08 -3.75 -10.24
CA ASN A 223 11.94 -4.94 -11.08
C ASN A 223 11.02 -5.95 -10.38
N PHE A 224 9.70 -5.72 -10.50
CA PHE A 224 8.66 -6.42 -9.76
C PHE A 224 8.57 -7.91 -10.11
N ASP A 225 8.41 -8.23 -11.40
CA ASP A 225 8.47 -9.60 -11.92
C ASP A 225 9.31 -9.66 -13.20
N SER A 226 10.56 -10.07 -13.07
CA SER A 226 11.50 -10.23 -14.17
C SER A 226 11.48 -11.63 -14.81
N LYS A 227 10.87 -12.61 -14.15
CA LYS A 227 10.82 -14.01 -14.60
C LYS A 227 9.53 -14.34 -15.35
N GLY A 228 8.53 -13.46 -15.27
CA GLY A 228 7.27 -13.54 -16.02
C GLY A 228 6.40 -14.70 -15.60
N ALA A 229 6.38 -14.96 -14.29
CA ALA A 229 5.61 -16.04 -13.67
C ALA A 229 4.10 -15.79 -13.78
N ASP A 230 3.67 -14.52 -13.72
CA ASP A 230 2.23 -14.18 -13.64
C ASP A 230 1.55 -14.00 -15.01
N TYR A 231 2.32 -13.70 -16.07
CA TYR A 231 1.77 -13.22 -17.34
C TYR A 231 2.30 -13.96 -18.56
N TYR A 232 2.42 -15.28 -18.46
CA TYR A 232 2.92 -16.12 -19.55
C TYR A 232 4.13 -15.46 -20.22
N SER A 233 5.19 -15.16 -19.44
CA SER A 233 6.48 -14.60 -19.87
C SER A 233 6.60 -13.11 -20.21
N SER A 234 5.77 -12.23 -19.67
CA SER A 234 6.06 -10.79 -19.69
C SER A 234 6.88 -10.35 -18.48
N ARG A 235 7.67 -9.29 -18.63
CA ARG A 235 8.35 -8.62 -17.51
C ARG A 235 7.48 -7.49 -16.97
N SER A 236 7.26 -7.45 -15.66
CA SER A 236 6.60 -6.33 -14.97
C SER A 236 7.62 -5.51 -14.19
N VAL A 237 7.55 -4.20 -14.36
CA VAL A 237 8.38 -3.20 -13.71
C VAL A 237 7.46 -2.11 -13.14
N MET A 238 7.69 -1.74 -11.89
CA MET A 238 6.97 -0.65 -11.23
C MET A 238 7.85 0.59 -11.17
N ARG A 239 7.31 1.75 -11.56
CA ARG A 239 7.91 3.05 -11.20
C ARG A 239 7.49 3.38 -9.78
N VAL A 240 8.46 3.66 -8.94
CA VAL A 240 8.24 3.97 -7.52
C VAL A 240 8.60 5.42 -7.27
N LEU A 241 7.76 6.08 -6.48
CA LEU A 241 7.91 7.44 -6.01
C LEU A 241 8.02 7.41 -4.49
N ALA A 242 9.02 8.11 -3.96
CA ALA A 242 9.08 8.46 -2.56
C ALA A 242 9.04 9.97 -2.37
N VAL A 243 8.24 10.44 -1.42
CA VAL A 243 8.13 11.86 -1.08
C VAL A 243 8.05 12.06 0.43
N THR A 244 8.65 13.15 0.89
CA THR A 244 8.53 13.65 2.26
C THR A 244 7.57 14.83 2.26
N LEU A 245 6.52 14.76 3.09
CA LEU A 245 5.45 15.76 3.22
C LEU A 245 5.70 16.65 4.46
#